data_AF-S0FJ57-F1
#
_entry.id   AF-S0FJ57-F1
#
_cell.length_a   1.000
_cell.length_b   1.000
_cell.length_c   1.000
_cell.angle_alpha   90.00
_cell.angle_beta   90.00
_cell.angle_gamma   90.00
#
_symmetry.space_group_name_H-M   'P 1'
#
loop_
_entity.id
_entity.type
_entity.pdbx_description
1 polymer ?
#
loop_
_entity_poly.entity_id
_entity_poly.type
_entity_poly.pdbx_seq_one_letter_code
_entity_poly.pdbx_strand_id
1 'polypeptide(L)'
;MTKRQHFCIKFIIAAITIIMCMNIAGVTSAEAAQAAIRKTELVLVEEHSKDFAIDLKYATCDNFVQKTLYPSPTCVLTKGTLDKLIKANNLVKKQGYSIKIWDAYRPLSIQKIMWEATPDKNYVANPYRSGSKHNRGAAVDVTLVDKNGKEVIMPTGFDTFSEKASPNYKGMSAEQRKNLNVLSKAMTASGFKQLSTEWWHFDDTDYKNYKIQDVSLDKYDRTEYGLSSKTISELKFMKDKDTSQLIVVTSKLTNSSNVVINTYEKNKNGWVNVHKNLKGYIGQKGFTTSKSEGDRKTPVGAYEIETCFSKTSDVKTGLELYRYDSKDVWVDDPESPYYNTHQREPANGRWKSAENFSSMKNGVYDVFFDIGYNPQNIKNKGSAIFFHIINPGMTLKYTSGCIAADRKDVLALVKWLDRDKSPMILQGPLSDIVKY
;
A
#
# COMPACT_ATOMS: atom_id res chain seq x y z
N MET A 1 30.13 63.05 -37.62
CA MET A 1 30.25 62.65 -36.20
C MET A 1 31.72 62.60 -35.81
N THR A 2 32.11 63.24 -34.72
CA THR A 2 33.51 63.37 -34.28
C THR A 2 34.04 62.05 -33.68
N LYS A 3 35.36 61.82 -33.70
CA LYS A 3 36.01 60.61 -33.13
C LYS A 3 35.57 60.30 -31.68
N ARG A 4 35.20 61.33 -30.89
CA ARG A 4 34.65 61.18 -29.54
C ARG A 4 33.27 60.53 -29.50
N GLN A 5 32.36 60.85 -30.43
CA GLN A 5 31.02 60.24 -30.48
C GLN A 5 31.07 58.75 -30.84
N HIS A 6 31.99 58.34 -31.72
CA HIS A 6 32.22 56.93 -32.05
C HIS A 6 32.75 56.12 -30.85
N PHE A 7 33.55 56.75 -29.99
CA PHE A 7 34.09 56.10 -28.79
C PHE A 7 33.00 55.84 -27.74
N CYS A 8 32.15 56.84 -27.45
CA CYS A 8 31.04 56.68 -26.51
C CYS A 8 30.01 55.63 -26.94
N ILE A 9 29.67 55.57 -28.24
CA ILE A 9 28.71 54.57 -28.76
C ILE A 9 29.28 53.15 -28.65
N LYS A 10 30.58 52.95 -28.93
CA LYS A 10 31.22 51.64 -28.76
C LYS A 10 31.25 51.16 -27.30
N PHE A 11 31.44 52.07 -26.34
CA PHE A 11 31.39 51.74 -24.92
C PHE A 11 29.98 51.38 -24.44
N ILE A 12 28.95 52.10 -24.92
CA ILE A 12 27.55 51.80 -24.58
C ILE A 12 27.14 50.44 -25.15
N ILE A 13 27.49 50.14 -26.41
CA ILE A 13 27.22 48.82 -27.01
C ILE A 13 27.96 47.72 -26.26
N ALA A 14 29.24 47.91 -25.92
CA ALA A 14 30.00 46.93 -25.13
C ALA A 14 29.38 46.69 -23.74
N ALA A 15 28.94 47.75 -23.06
CA ALA A 15 28.29 47.64 -21.75
C ALA A 15 26.92 46.92 -21.84
N ILE A 16 26.11 47.22 -22.86
CA ILE A 16 24.83 46.54 -23.10
C ILE A 16 25.06 45.05 -23.41
N THR A 17 26.06 44.73 -24.24
CA THR A 17 26.42 43.33 -24.55
C THR A 17 26.90 42.60 -23.30
N ILE A 18 27.71 43.23 -22.45
CA ILE A 18 28.16 42.63 -21.19
C ILE A 18 26.98 42.38 -20.24
N ILE A 19 26.08 43.34 -20.08
CA ILE A 19 24.87 43.20 -19.25
C ILE A 19 23.95 42.10 -19.80
N MET A 20 23.78 42.04 -21.12
CA MET A 20 22.97 41.00 -21.77
C MET A 20 23.59 39.61 -21.62
N CYS A 21 24.91 39.47 -21.80
CA CYS A 21 25.64 38.22 -21.54
C CYS A 21 25.58 37.79 -20.07
N MET A 22 25.70 38.73 -19.12
CA MET A 22 25.56 38.46 -17.69
C MET A 22 24.14 37.99 -17.31
N ASN A 23 23.10 38.60 -17.90
CA ASN A 23 21.72 38.18 -17.69
C ASN A 23 21.45 36.79 -18.28
N ILE A 24 21.94 36.49 -19.50
CA ILE A 24 21.81 35.16 -20.11
C ILE A 24 22.53 34.11 -19.27
N ALA A 25 23.77 34.37 -18.86
CA ALA A 25 24.53 33.48 -17.98
C ALA A 25 23.81 33.24 -16.65
N GLY A 26 23.25 34.29 -16.05
CA GLY A 26 22.43 34.22 -14.84
C GLY A 26 21.22 33.30 -14.99
N VAL A 27 20.43 33.46 -16.05
CA VAL A 27 19.26 32.60 -16.36
C VAL A 27 19.69 31.15 -16.57
N THR A 28 20.75 30.88 -17.33
CA THR A 28 21.23 29.50 -17.55
C THR A 28 21.72 28.82 -16.28
N SER A 29 22.31 29.57 -15.35
CA SER A 29 22.78 29.03 -14.07
C SER A 29 21.61 28.66 -13.14
N ALA A 30 20.55 29.48 -13.13
CA ALA A 30 19.34 29.23 -12.37
C ALA A 30 18.56 28.02 -12.92
N GLU A 31 18.46 27.88 -14.25
CA GLU A 31 17.85 26.71 -14.89
C GLU A 31 18.62 25.42 -14.62
N ALA A 32 19.96 25.46 -14.67
CA ALA A 32 20.80 24.32 -14.34
C ALA A 32 20.67 23.93 -12.86
N ALA A 33 20.63 24.91 -11.94
CA ALA A 33 20.37 24.67 -10.53
C ALA A 33 18.98 24.07 -10.30
N GLN A 34 17.95 24.59 -10.97
CA GLN A 34 16.58 24.05 -10.88
C GLN A 34 16.47 22.64 -11.49
N ALA A 35 17.21 22.35 -12.57
CA ALA A 35 17.30 21.01 -13.14
C ALA A 35 18.04 20.03 -12.22
N ALA A 36 19.09 20.49 -11.53
CA ALA A 36 19.79 19.70 -10.53
C ALA A 36 18.91 19.40 -9.31
N ILE A 37 18.15 20.39 -8.83
CA ILE A 37 17.16 20.20 -7.74
C ILE A 37 16.10 19.17 -8.14
N ARG A 38 15.51 19.31 -9.33
CA ARG A 38 14.52 18.35 -9.87
C ARG A 38 15.04 16.92 -9.95
N LYS A 39 16.35 16.72 -10.12
CA LYS A 39 16.96 15.38 -10.13
C LYS A 39 17.03 14.73 -8.74
N THR A 40 16.94 15.51 -7.66
CA THR A 40 17.01 15.02 -6.27
C THR A 40 15.65 14.77 -5.65
N GLU A 41 14.56 15.13 -6.33
CA GLU A 41 13.19 14.94 -5.86
C GLU A 41 12.73 13.50 -6.04
N LEU A 42 11.93 13.02 -5.08
CA LEU A 42 11.17 11.80 -5.22
C LEU A 42 10.00 12.01 -6.19
N VAL A 43 9.91 11.16 -7.20
CA VAL A 43 8.88 11.22 -8.24
C VAL A 43 8.18 9.87 -8.40
N LEU A 44 6.90 9.90 -8.77
CA LEU A 44 6.13 8.71 -9.05
C LEU A 44 6.62 8.08 -10.37
N VAL A 45 7.07 6.83 -10.32
CA VAL A 45 7.65 6.14 -11.49
C VAL A 45 6.68 6.10 -12.66
N GLU A 46 5.41 5.83 -12.36
CA GLU A 46 4.33 5.71 -13.34
C GLU A 46 4.02 7.02 -14.09
N GLU A 47 4.43 8.19 -13.61
CA GLU A 47 4.26 9.48 -14.32
C GLU A 47 5.34 9.69 -15.39
N HIS A 48 6.45 8.95 -15.31
CA HIS A 48 7.59 9.09 -16.23
C HIS A 48 7.76 7.88 -17.15
N SER A 49 7.28 6.70 -16.76
CA SER A 49 7.36 5.48 -17.57
C SER A 49 6.27 4.47 -17.20
N LYS A 50 5.60 3.93 -18.21
CA LYS A 50 4.66 2.80 -18.08
C LYS A 50 5.27 1.46 -18.49
N ASP A 51 6.55 1.45 -18.86
CA ASP A 51 7.27 0.28 -19.37
C ASP A 51 7.81 -0.65 -18.27
N PHE A 52 7.48 -0.39 -17.01
CA PHE A 52 7.89 -1.19 -15.87
C PHE A 52 6.74 -2.07 -15.39
N ALA A 53 7.04 -3.34 -15.12
CA ALA A 53 6.18 -4.10 -14.22
C ALA A 53 6.48 -3.67 -12.77
N ILE A 54 5.46 -3.49 -11.94
CA ILE A 54 5.61 -3.06 -10.55
C ILE A 54 4.92 -4.08 -9.67
N ASP A 55 5.67 -4.67 -8.74
CA ASP A 55 5.19 -5.62 -7.75
C ASP A 55 5.86 -5.30 -6.40
N LEU A 56 5.45 -4.20 -5.77
CA LEU A 56 6.06 -3.72 -4.53
C LEU A 56 5.79 -4.68 -3.38
N LYS A 57 6.74 -5.58 -3.11
CA LYS A 57 6.59 -6.69 -2.16
C LYS A 57 6.22 -6.23 -0.76
N TYR A 58 6.82 -5.13 -0.32
CA TYR A 58 6.56 -4.57 1.01
C TYR A 58 5.22 -3.83 1.14
N ALA A 59 4.48 -3.59 0.04
CA ALA A 59 3.08 -3.14 0.08
C ALA A 59 2.07 -4.28 0.28
N THR A 60 2.57 -5.51 0.43
CA THR A 60 1.79 -6.73 0.66
C THR A 60 2.35 -7.49 1.85
N CYS A 61 1.70 -8.58 2.26
CA CYS A 61 2.29 -9.52 3.21
C CYS A 61 3.26 -10.54 2.58
N ASP A 62 3.51 -10.49 1.26
CA ASP A 62 4.45 -11.36 0.54
C ASP A 62 5.89 -10.82 0.63
N ASN A 63 6.44 -10.86 1.84
CA ASN A 63 7.81 -10.46 2.15
C ASN A 63 8.32 -11.18 3.40
N PHE A 64 9.60 -11.03 3.73
CA PHE A 64 10.21 -11.74 4.86
C PHE A 64 9.60 -11.39 6.23
N VAL A 65 8.97 -10.21 6.39
CA VAL A 65 8.28 -9.80 7.64
C VAL A 65 6.85 -10.38 7.71
N GLN A 66 6.33 -10.89 6.59
CA GLN A 66 4.97 -11.44 6.46
C GLN A 66 3.86 -10.47 6.88
N LYS A 67 4.10 -9.16 6.70
CA LYS A 67 3.17 -8.06 7.02
C LYS A 67 3.26 -7.00 5.94
N THR A 68 2.16 -6.30 5.73
CA THR A 68 2.15 -5.08 4.91
C THR A 68 2.94 -4.00 5.62
N LEU A 69 3.99 -3.50 4.98
CA LEU A 69 4.85 -2.45 5.53
C LEU A 69 4.54 -1.09 4.89
N TYR A 70 4.35 -1.07 3.57
CA TYR A 70 4.10 0.17 2.86
C TYR A 70 2.63 0.59 3.00
N PRO A 71 2.37 1.86 3.32
CA PRO A 71 1.01 2.34 3.52
C PRO A 71 0.23 2.43 2.19
N SER A 72 0.94 2.55 1.05
CA SER A 72 0.37 2.53 -0.30
C SER A 72 1.34 1.83 -1.29
N PRO A 73 0.82 1.12 -2.31
CA PRO A 73 1.62 0.43 -3.33
C PRO A 73 2.14 1.37 -4.43
N THR A 74 2.68 2.53 -4.05
CA THR A 74 3.23 3.51 -5.00
C THR A 74 4.72 3.35 -5.19
N CYS A 75 5.16 3.20 -6.43
CA CYS A 75 6.58 3.09 -6.75
C CYS A 75 7.17 4.48 -6.99
N VAL A 76 8.07 4.89 -6.11
CA VAL A 76 8.68 6.21 -6.12
C VAL A 76 10.19 6.06 -6.16
N LEU A 77 10.87 6.91 -6.91
CA LEU A 77 12.33 6.96 -6.96
C LEU A 77 12.80 8.41 -6.99
N THR A 78 14.04 8.64 -6.59
CA THR A 78 14.68 9.91 -6.88
C THR A 78 14.81 10.06 -8.38
N LYS A 79 14.45 11.22 -8.94
CA LYS A 79 14.34 11.41 -10.40
C LYS A 79 15.62 11.04 -11.16
N GLY A 80 16.79 11.37 -10.62
CA GLY A 80 18.08 10.97 -11.21
C GLY A 80 18.26 9.45 -11.27
N THR A 81 17.84 8.73 -10.23
CA THR A 81 17.84 7.26 -10.19
C THR A 81 16.84 6.67 -11.17
N LEU A 82 15.64 7.25 -11.29
CA LEU A 82 14.64 6.83 -12.25
C LEU A 82 15.13 6.99 -13.70
N ASP A 83 15.82 8.07 -14.03
CA ASP A 83 16.40 8.28 -15.36
C ASP A 83 17.39 7.18 -15.74
N LYS A 84 18.22 6.76 -14.78
CA LYS A 84 19.13 5.62 -14.95
C LYS A 84 18.35 4.31 -15.12
N LEU A 85 17.29 4.09 -14.35
CA LEU A 85 16.50 2.88 -14.44
C LEU A 85 15.76 2.77 -15.79
N ILE A 86 15.23 3.88 -16.31
CA ILE A 86 14.62 3.95 -17.65
C ILE A 86 15.66 3.57 -18.71
N LYS A 87 16.89 4.09 -18.61
CA LYS A 87 18.00 3.71 -19.49
C LYS A 87 18.28 2.20 -19.41
N ALA A 88 18.34 1.62 -18.21
CA ALA A 88 18.54 0.18 -18.04
C ALA A 88 17.40 -0.64 -18.65
N ASN A 89 16.15 -0.21 -18.44
CA ASN A 89 14.98 -0.87 -19.02
C ASN A 89 15.04 -0.89 -20.55
N ASN A 90 15.43 0.23 -21.16
CA ASN A 90 15.60 0.33 -22.61
C ASN A 90 16.67 -0.62 -23.15
N LEU A 91 17.72 -0.93 -22.38
CA LEU A 91 18.76 -1.89 -22.77
C LEU A 91 18.29 -3.34 -22.70
N VAL A 92 17.45 -3.70 -21.72
CA VAL A 92 16.90 -5.06 -21.63
C VAL A 92 15.72 -5.27 -22.57
N LYS A 93 14.96 -4.21 -22.91
CA LYS A 93 13.90 -4.23 -23.95
C LYS A 93 14.45 -4.62 -25.31
N LYS A 94 15.65 -4.16 -25.66
CA LYS A 94 16.36 -4.58 -26.89
C LYS A 94 16.69 -6.08 -26.92
N GLN A 95 16.65 -6.75 -25.77
CA GLN A 95 16.91 -8.18 -25.61
C GLN A 95 15.63 -8.99 -25.35
N GLY A 96 14.44 -8.38 -25.49
CA GLY A 96 13.15 -9.04 -25.33
C GLY A 96 12.61 -9.13 -23.89
N TYR A 97 13.20 -8.37 -22.96
CA TYR A 97 12.79 -8.34 -21.55
C TYR A 97 12.30 -6.96 -21.13
N SER A 98 11.58 -6.87 -20.02
CA SER A 98 11.35 -5.60 -19.29
C SER A 98 11.74 -5.77 -17.83
N ILE A 99 12.07 -4.66 -17.17
CA ILE A 99 12.37 -4.65 -15.74
C ILE A 99 11.06 -4.72 -14.95
N LYS A 100 11.04 -5.60 -13.94
CA LYS A 100 10.05 -5.58 -12.86
C LYS A 100 10.71 -5.03 -11.59
N ILE A 101 10.01 -4.13 -10.91
CA ILE A 101 10.45 -3.50 -9.67
C ILE A 101 9.75 -4.17 -8.48
N TRP A 102 10.53 -4.75 -7.57
CA TRP A 102 10.06 -5.32 -6.30
C TRP A 102 10.21 -4.35 -5.13
N ASP A 103 11.25 -3.51 -5.14
CA ASP A 103 11.40 -2.40 -4.20
C ASP A 103 12.13 -1.21 -4.83
N ALA A 104 11.85 -0.02 -4.29
CA ALA A 104 12.35 1.27 -4.76
C ALA A 104 12.59 2.19 -3.55
N TYR A 105 12.05 3.41 -3.54
CA TYR A 105 12.09 4.25 -2.35
C TYR A 105 11.38 3.57 -1.17
N ARG A 106 12.11 3.44 -0.05
CA ARG A 106 11.63 2.89 1.22
C ARG A 106 11.72 3.97 2.30
N PRO A 107 10.63 4.41 2.93
CA PRO A 107 10.72 5.38 4.02
C PRO A 107 11.61 4.89 5.17
N LEU A 108 12.34 5.80 5.83
CA LEU A 108 13.25 5.46 6.93
C LEU A 108 12.50 4.79 8.10
N SER A 109 11.28 5.23 8.39
CA SER A 109 10.39 4.60 9.37
C SER A 109 10.13 3.13 9.07
N ILE A 110 9.92 2.77 7.79
CA ILE A 110 9.77 1.37 7.38
C ILE A 110 11.08 0.59 7.51
N GLN A 111 12.22 1.21 7.19
CA GLN A 111 13.53 0.57 7.40
C GLN A 111 13.78 0.24 8.88
N LYS A 112 13.32 1.10 9.81
CA LYS A 112 13.38 0.81 11.25
C LYS A 112 12.52 -0.40 11.62
N ILE A 113 11.30 -0.49 11.09
CA ILE A 113 10.42 -1.64 11.32
C ILE A 113 11.07 -2.94 10.81
N MET A 114 11.60 -2.92 9.59
CA MET A 114 12.33 -4.05 9.03
C MET A 114 13.54 -4.42 9.89
N TRP A 115 14.35 -3.43 10.27
CA TRP A 115 15.51 -3.65 11.12
C TRP A 115 15.09 -4.33 12.42
N GLU A 116 14.08 -3.86 13.14
CA GLU A 116 13.65 -4.50 14.40
C GLU A 116 13.08 -5.90 14.18
N ALA A 117 12.37 -6.14 13.07
CA ALA A 117 11.75 -7.42 12.76
C ALA A 117 12.74 -8.52 12.31
N THR A 118 13.89 -8.15 11.71
CA THR A 118 14.86 -9.13 11.20
C THR A 118 15.68 -9.76 12.33
N PRO A 119 15.71 -11.09 12.47
CA PRO A 119 16.56 -11.76 13.47
C PRO A 119 18.05 -11.55 13.20
N ASP A 120 18.50 -11.73 11.96
CA ASP A 120 19.88 -11.52 11.54
C ASP A 120 20.08 -10.14 10.88
N LYS A 121 20.72 -9.24 11.62
CA LYS A 121 20.97 -7.85 11.21
C LYS A 121 21.97 -7.72 10.06
N ASN A 122 22.60 -8.80 9.60
CA ASN A 122 23.50 -8.77 8.44
C ASN A 122 22.74 -8.57 7.11
N TYR A 123 21.44 -8.88 7.07
CA TYR A 123 20.62 -8.82 5.85
C TYR A 123 19.84 -7.52 5.67
N VAL A 124 19.82 -6.65 6.68
CA VAL A 124 19.06 -5.39 6.62
C VAL A 124 19.98 -4.24 6.99
N ALA A 125 20.04 -3.21 6.15
CA ALA A 125 20.89 -2.05 6.42
C ALA A 125 20.51 -1.35 7.73
N ASN A 126 21.51 -0.98 8.55
CA ASN A 126 21.29 -0.33 9.83
C ASN A 126 20.70 1.09 9.66
N PRO A 127 19.46 1.34 10.12
CA PRO A 127 18.79 2.63 9.95
C PRO A 127 19.36 3.75 10.82
N TYR A 128 20.13 3.42 11.86
CA TYR A 128 20.68 4.37 12.84
C TYR A 128 22.12 4.82 12.51
N ARG A 129 22.68 4.39 11.37
CA ARG A 129 23.97 4.86 10.85
C ARG A 129 23.79 5.60 9.53
N SER A 130 24.14 4.98 8.40
CA SER A 130 24.02 5.57 7.06
C SER A 130 22.64 5.36 6.43
N GLY A 131 21.78 4.54 7.05
CA GLY A 131 20.52 4.08 6.48
C GLY A 131 20.70 3.13 5.31
N SER A 132 19.58 2.71 4.72
CA SER A 132 19.54 2.05 3.41
C SER A 132 19.60 3.09 2.29
N LYS A 133 20.19 2.74 1.15
CA LYS A 133 20.13 3.58 -0.06
C LYS A 133 18.72 3.64 -0.65
N HIS A 134 17.85 2.68 -0.33
CA HIS A 134 16.42 2.78 -0.58
C HIS A 134 15.79 3.99 0.12
N ASN A 135 16.30 4.39 1.30
CA ASN A 135 15.79 5.57 2.02
C ASN A 135 16.13 6.89 1.33
N ARG A 136 16.93 6.85 0.27
CA ARG A 136 17.28 8.00 -0.56
C ARG A 136 16.56 7.99 -1.91
N GLY A 137 15.72 6.98 -2.17
CA GLY A 137 15.16 6.71 -3.49
C GLY A 137 16.23 6.34 -4.52
N ALA A 138 17.36 5.80 -4.05
CA ALA A 138 18.62 5.65 -4.79
C ALA A 138 19.09 4.19 -4.87
N ALA A 139 18.19 3.26 -4.63
CA ALA A 139 18.41 1.83 -4.82
C ALA A 139 17.11 1.20 -5.32
N VAL A 140 17.24 0.09 -6.02
CA VAL A 140 16.14 -0.70 -6.55
C VAL A 140 16.41 -2.18 -6.39
N ASP A 141 15.34 -2.91 -6.08
CA ASP A 141 15.30 -4.36 -6.12
C ASP A 141 14.50 -4.78 -7.34
N VAL A 142 15.14 -5.46 -8.30
CA VAL A 142 14.58 -5.69 -9.62
C VAL A 142 14.84 -7.09 -10.16
N THR A 143 13.95 -7.52 -11.05
CA THR A 143 14.10 -8.71 -11.90
C THR A 143 13.74 -8.40 -13.35
N LEU A 144 13.81 -9.42 -14.21
CA LEU A 144 13.35 -9.35 -15.59
C LEU A 144 12.04 -10.11 -15.76
N VAL A 145 11.17 -9.56 -16.60
CA VAL A 145 10.01 -10.25 -17.15
C VAL A 145 10.14 -10.41 -18.66
N ASP A 146 9.57 -11.47 -19.20
CA ASP A 146 9.45 -11.69 -20.64
C ASP A 146 8.36 -10.79 -21.27
N LYS A 147 8.15 -10.94 -22.58
CA LYS A 147 7.12 -10.22 -23.33
C LYS A 147 5.68 -10.44 -22.84
N ASN A 148 5.43 -11.50 -22.07
CA ASN A 148 4.13 -11.83 -21.50
C ASN A 148 4.02 -11.34 -20.04
N GLY A 149 5.04 -10.65 -19.52
CA GLY A 149 5.09 -10.20 -18.13
C GLY A 149 5.46 -11.30 -17.13
N LYS A 150 5.85 -12.49 -17.60
CA LYS A 150 6.27 -13.60 -16.73
C LYS A 150 7.71 -13.38 -16.28
N GLU A 151 7.95 -13.49 -14.97
CA GLU A 151 9.32 -13.43 -14.43
C GLU A 151 10.19 -14.54 -15.02
N VAL A 152 11.40 -14.17 -15.44
CA VAL A 152 12.37 -15.14 -15.93
C VAL A 152 13.06 -15.84 -14.77
N ILE A 153 13.61 -17.03 -15.02
CA ILE A 153 14.33 -17.74 -13.97
C ILE A 153 15.58 -16.97 -13.55
N MET A 154 15.68 -16.72 -12.24
CA MET A 154 16.80 -16.03 -11.58
C MET A 154 17.39 -16.95 -10.49
N PRO A 155 18.56 -16.63 -9.90
CA PRO A 155 19.26 -17.52 -8.98
C PRO A 155 18.42 -18.00 -7.78
N THR A 156 17.58 -17.10 -7.24
CA THR A 156 16.67 -17.35 -6.12
C THR A 156 15.40 -16.52 -6.28
N GLY A 157 14.42 -16.70 -5.39
CA GLY A 157 13.37 -15.70 -5.19
C GLY A 157 13.90 -14.44 -4.51
N PHE A 158 13.06 -13.40 -4.48
CA PHE A 158 13.31 -12.17 -3.73
C PHE A 158 13.45 -12.45 -2.22
N ASP A 159 14.22 -11.63 -1.50
CA ASP A 159 14.48 -11.74 -0.05
C ASP A 159 14.98 -13.13 0.41
N THR A 160 15.66 -13.87 -0.48
CA THR A 160 16.30 -15.14 -0.10
C THR A 160 17.64 -14.87 0.58
N PHE A 161 17.70 -15.01 1.90
CA PHE A 161 18.91 -14.78 2.70
C PHE A 161 19.82 -16.02 2.74
N SER A 162 20.47 -16.32 1.63
CA SER A 162 21.44 -17.42 1.52
C SER A 162 22.56 -17.11 0.53
N GLU A 163 23.65 -17.87 0.55
CA GLU A 163 24.76 -17.72 -0.41
C GLU A 163 24.32 -17.81 -1.88
N LYS A 164 23.21 -18.53 -2.16
CA LYS A 164 22.63 -18.65 -3.51
C LYS A 164 22.16 -17.32 -4.08
N ALA A 165 21.85 -16.34 -3.21
CA ALA A 165 21.43 -15.01 -3.63
C ALA A 165 22.59 -14.15 -4.15
N SER A 166 23.85 -14.53 -3.89
CA SER A 166 24.98 -13.80 -4.43
C SER A 166 25.00 -13.87 -5.95
N PRO A 167 25.21 -12.75 -6.67
CA PRO A 167 25.42 -12.78 -8.12
C PRO A 167 26.62 -13.64 -8.54
N ASN A 168 27.55 -13.94 -7.62
CA ASN A 168 28.74 -14.75 -7.88
C ASN A 168 28.57 -16.25 -7.54
N TYR A 169 27.39 -16.66 -7.04
CA TYR A 169 27.13 -18.05 -6.68
C TYR A 169 27.40 -19.00 -7.86
N LYS A 170 28.27 -20.00 -7.68
CA LYS A 170 28.74 -20.86 -8.78
C LYS A 170 27.73 -21.93 -9.20
N GLY A 171 26.80 -22.31 -8.33
CA GLY A 171 25.80 -23.35 -8.58
C GLY A 171 24.57 -22.93 -9.41
N MET A 172 24.63 -21.78 -10.11
CA MET A 172 23.55 -21.34 -10.99
C MET A 172 23.49 -22.21 -12.25
N SER A 173 22.28 -22.49 -12.74
CA SER A 173 22.08 -23.01 -14.10
C SER A 173 22.59 -22.01 -15.15
N ALA A 174 22.85 -22.51 -16.36
CA ALA A 174 23.26 -21.67 -17.49
C ALA A 174 22.22 -20.58 -17.82
N GLU A 175 20.93 -20.89 -17.69
CA GLU A 175 19.83 -19.96 -17.93
C GLU A 175 19.77 -18.86 -16.87
N GLN A 176 19.85 -19.21 -15.58
CA GLN A 176 19.94 -18.23 -14.49
C GLN A 176 21.12 -17.28 -14.69
N ARG A 177 22.29 -17.83 -15.05
CA ARG A 177 23.50 -17.03 -15.32
C ARG A 177 23.28 -16.07 -16.50
N LYS A 178 22.67 -16.55 -17.58
CA LYS A 178 22.36 -15.73 -18.76
C LYS A 178 21.42 -14.58 -18.38
N ASN A 179 20.30 -14.86 -17.72
CA ASN A 179 19.31 -13.86 -17.34
C ASN A 179 19.89 -12.82 -16.37
N LEU A 180 20.64 -13.28 -15.36
CA LEU A 180 21.35 -12.38 -14.44
C LEU A 180 22.34 -11.49 -15.18
N ASN A 181 23.12 -12.03 -16.13
CA ASN A 181 24.07 -11.24 -16.92
C ASN A 181 23.37 -10.16 -17.76
N VAL A 182 22.20 -10.43 -18.32
CA VAL A 182 21.40 -9.42 -19.05
C VAL A 182 21.07 -8.25 -18.12
N LEU A 183 20.52 -8.55 -16.94
CA LEU A 183 20.14 -7.55 -15.95
C LEU A 183 21.36 -6.78 -15.45
N SER A 184 22.37 -7.47 -14.91
CA SER A 184 23.57 -6.86 -14.32
C SER A 184 24.30 -5.95 -15.30
N LYS A 185 24.44 -6.35 -16.57
CA LYS A 185 25.11 -5.52 -17.59
C LYS A 185 24.31 -4.26 -17.90
N ALA A 186 23.00 -4.37 -18.08
CA ALA A 186 22.14 -3.23 -18.37
C ALA A 186 22.10 -2.21 -17.21
N MET A 187 21.98 -2.70 -15.97
CA MET A 187 22.00 -1.88 -14.77
C MET A 187 23.35 -1.18 -14.61
N THR A 188 24.46 -1.92 -14.71
CA THR A 188 25.81 -1.34 -14.58
C THR A 188 26.10 -0.30 -15.66
N ALA A 189 25.78 -0.58 -16.93
CA ALA A 189 25.93 0.37 -18.04
C ALA A 189 25.06 1.63 -17.91
N SER A 190 24.07 1.60 -17.01
CA SER A 190 23.17 2.71 -16.74
C SER A 190 23.52 3.49 -15.48
N GLY A 191 24.61 3.14 -14.79
CA GLY A 191 25.08 3.87 -13.61
C GLY A 191 24.56 3.30 -12.29
N PHE A 192 24.35 1.99 -12.23
CA PHE A 192 24.10 1.26 -10.98
C PHE A 192 25.30 0.38 -10.58
N LYS A 193 25.39 0.09 -9.30
CA LYS A 193 26.31 -0.90 -8.72
C LYS A 193 25.50 -2.03 -8.07
N GLN A 194 25.74 -3.26 -8.51
CA GLN A 194 25.10 -4.44 -7.93
C GLN A 194 25.69 -4.78 -6.56
N LEU A 195 24.85 -5.24 -5.64
CA LEU A 195 25.30 -5.74 -4.33
C LEU A 195 25.91 -7.15 -4.48
N SER A 196 26.97 -7.45 -3.73
CA SER A 196 27.67 -8.74 -3.85
C SER A 196 26.96 -9.92 -3.18
N THR A 197 25.97 -9.64 -2.34
CA THR A 197 25.20 -10.62 -1.57
C THR A 197 23.80 -10.87 -2.15
N GLU A 198 23.30 -9.95 -2.99
CA GLU A 198 21.93 -9.95 -3.49
C GLU A 198 21.93 -9.65 -4.98
N TRP A 199 21.52 -10.63 -5.79
CA TRP A 199 21.55 -10.49 -7.26
C TRP A 199 20.52 -9.48 -7.78
N TRP A 200 19.44 -9.22 -7.03
CA TRP A 200 18.36 -8.31 -7.42
C TRP A 200 18.61 -6.84 -7.03
N HIS A 201 19.54 -6.58 -6.11
CA HIS A 201 19.76 -5.26 -5.50
C HIS A 201 20.78 -4.43 -6.29
N PHE A 202 20.39 -3.21 -6.64
CA PHE A 202 21.23 -2.25 -7.37
C PHE A 202 21.18 -0.85 -6.76
N ASP A 203 22.36 -0.32 -6.45
CA ASP A 203 22.53 1.03 -5.93
C ASP A 203 22.86 2.01 -7.04
N ASP A 204 22.20 3.17 -7.06
CA ASP A 204 22.62 4.30 -7.89
C ASP A 204 24.05 4.71 -7.50
N THR A 205 24.97 4.84 -8.47
CA THR A 205 26.36 5.27 -8.20
C THR A 205 26.45 6.68 -7.60
N ASP A 206 25.44 7.51 -7.82
CA ASP A 206 25.38 8.91 -7.38
C ASP A 206 24.59 9.06 -6.07
N TYR A 207 24.30 7.96 -5.36
CA TYR A 207 23.48 7.95 -4.13
C TYR A 207 23.92 8.97 -3.06
N LYS A 208 25.21 9.34 -3.04
CA LYS A 208 25.77 10.32 -2.10
C LYS A 208 25.22 11.73 -2.31
N ASN A 209 24.71 12.04 -3.51
CA ASN A 209 24.11 13.33 -3.85
C ASN A 209 22.68 13.46 -3.33
N TYR A 210 22.07 12.37 -2.85
CA TYR A 210 20.69 12.35 -2.38
C TYR A 210 20.65 12.18 -0.86
N LYS A 211 19.69 12.82 -0.19
CA LYS A 211 19.52 12.75 1.27
C LYS A 211 18.65 11.56 1.66
N ILE A 212 18.78 11.09 2.90
CA ILE A 212 17.82 10.16 3.52
C ILE A 212 16.49 10.89 3.69
N GLN A 213 15.38 10.20 3.42
CA GLN A 213 14.03 10.75 3.46
C GLN A 213 13.09 9.81 4.22
N ASP A 214 12.08 10.37 4.87
CA ASP A 214 11.02 9.62 5.59
C ASP A 214 9.63 10.14 5.19
N VAL A 215 9.38 10.19 3.87
CA VAL A 215 8.13 10.65 3.29
C VAL A 215 7.19 9.45 3.11
N SER A 216 5.97 9.54 3.61
CA SER A 216 4.98 8.48 3.40
C SER A 216 4.65 8.29 1.93
N LEU A 217 4.57 7.03 1.49
CA LEU A 217 4.22 6.63 0.13
C LEU A 217 2.80 7.07 -0.27
N ASP A 218 1.86 7.15 0.68
CA ASP A 218 0.48 7.62 0.44
C ASP A 218 0.42 9.00 -0.23
N LYS A 219 1.44 9.85 -0.03
CA LYS A 219 1.53 11.17 -0.67
C LYS A 219 1.57 11.09 -2.20
N TYR A 220 2.04 9.96 -2.73
CA TYR A 220 2.18 9.72 -4.16
C TYR A 220 1.06 8.83 -4.71
N ASP A 221 0.11 8.40 -3.88
CA ASP A 221 -1.03 7.63 -4.37
C ASP A 221 -1.93 8.55 -5.19
N ARG A 222 -2.25 8.11 -6.40
CA ARG A 222 -3.13 8.78 -7.36
C ARG A 222 -4.31 7.88 -7.75
N THR A 223 -4.45 6.74 -7.09
CA THR A 223 -5.51 5.77 -7.35
C THR A 223 -6.86 6.36 -6.93
N GLU A 224 -7.82 6.35 -7.83
CA GLU A 224 -9.21 6.68 -7.50
C GLU A 224 -9.88 5.43 -6.92
N TYR A 225 -10.01 5.39 -5.60
CA TYR A 225 -10.69 4.30 -4.88
C TYR A 225 -12.21 4.51 -4.80
N GLY A 226 -12.69 5.70 -5.17
CA GLY A 226 -14.11 6.00 -5.23
C GLY A 226 -14.81 5.30 -6.40
N LEU A 227 -16.07 4.93 -6.20
CA LEU A 227 -16.96 4.43 -7.24
C LEU A 227 -17.87 5.56 -7.71
N SER A 228 -18.15 5.61 -9.01
CA SER A 228 -19.11 6.56 -9.56
C SER A 228 -20.54 6.20 -9.18
N SER A 229 -21.46 7.17 -9.15
CA SER A 229 -22.88 6.89 -8.92
C SER A 229 -23.46 5.89 -9.92
N LYS A 230 -22.97 5.92 -11.17
CA LYS A 230 -23.37 4.97 -12.21
C LYS A 230 -22.90 3.56 -11.84
N THR A 231 -21.62 3.41 -11.50
CA THR A 231 -21.03 2.12 -11.10
C THR A 231 -21.79 1.50 -9.93
N ILE A 232 -22.10 2.29 -8.90
CA ILE A 232 -22.84 1.79 -7.73
C ILE A 232 -24.24 1.31 -8.14
N SER A 233 -24.94 2.08 -8.97
CA SER A 233 -26.29 1.71 -9.44
C SER A 233 -26.31 0.45 -10.31
N GLU A 234 -25.16 0.06 -10.87
CA GLU A 234 -25.01 -1.12 -11.74
C GLU A 234 -24.53 -2.38 -10.99
N LEU A 235 -24.12 -2.26 -9.72
CA LEU A 235 -23.73 -3.39 -8.89
C LEU A 235 -24.86 -4.42 -8.82
N LYS A 236 -24.51 -5.72 -8.83
CA LYS A 236 -25.52 -6.78 -8.95
C LYS A 236 -26.43 -6.82 -7.73
N PHE A 237 -25.85 -6.85 -6.53
CA PHE A 237 -26.63 -6.91 -5.28
C PHE A 237 -27.52 -5.67 -5.08
N MET A 238 -27.19 -4.53 -5.70
CA MET A 238 -28.00 -3.31 -5.62
C MET A 238 -29.36 -3.43 -6.33
N LYS A 239 -29.50 -4.36 -7.27
CA LYS A 239 -30.78 -4.62 -7.96
C LYS A 239 -31.73 -5.44 -7.10
N ASP A 240 -31.17 -6.26 -6.21
CA ASP A 240 -31.91 -7.22 -5.40
C ASP A 240 -32.18 -6.70 -3.97
N LYS A 241 -31.60 -5.55 -3.61
CA LYS A 241 -31.65 -4.97 -2.26
C LYS A 241 -32.12 -3.52 -2.31
N ASP A 242 -33.04 -3.17 -1.42
CA ASP A 242 -33.50 -1.79 -1.25
C ASP A 242 -32.58 -1.02 -0.29
N THR A 243 -31.32 -0.87 -0.68
CA THR A 243 -30.33 -0.12 0.11
C THR A 243 -30.17 1.30 -0.39
N SER A 244 -30.01 2.22 0.56
CA SER A 244 -29.65 3.61 0.32
C SER A 244 -28.38 4.05 1.07
N GLN A 245 -27.69 3.14 1.75
CA GLN A 245 -26.40 3.38 2.39
C GLN A 245 -25.40 2.26 2.07
N LEU A 246 -24.23 2.63 1.57
CA LEU A 246 -23.17 1.69 1.19
C LEU A 246 -21.83 2.11 1.75
N ILE A 247 -21.17 1.22 2.49
CA ILE A 247 -19.74 1.29 2.79
C ILE A 247 -18.98 0.50 1.72
N VAL A 248 -17.96 1.09 1.11
CA VAL A 248 -17.07 0.42 0.16
C VAL A 248 -15.67 0.35 0.77
N VAL A 249 -15.16 -0.86 0.98
CA VAL A 249 -13.84 -1.13 1.54
C VAL A 249 -12.97 -1.79 0.47
N THR A 250 -11.95 -1.10 -0.01
CA THR A 250 -11.21 -1.58 -1.18
C THR A 250 -9.71 -1.29 -1.13
N SER A 251 -8.93 -2.05 -1.89
CA SER A 251 -7.49 -1.86 -2.04
C SER A 251 -7.07 -2.14 -3.49
N LYS A 252 -5.95 -1.54 -3.92
CA LYS A 252 -5.35 -1.86 -5.22
C LYS A 252 -4.75 -3.27 -5.22
N LEU A 253 -4.31 -3.78 -4.06
CA LEU A 253 -3.66 -5.09 -3.90
C LEU A 253 -4.51 -6.03 -3.03
N THR A 254 -4.74 -7.24 -3.53
CA THR A 254 -5.53 -8.27 -2.83
C THR A 254 -4.86 -8.79 -1.56
N ASN A 255 -3.53 -8.84 -1.52
CA ASN A 255 -2.71 -9.38 -0.42
C ASN A 255 -2.11 -8.28 0.47
N SER A 256 -2.77 -7.12 0.56
CA SER A 256 -2.42 -6.03 1.45
C SER A 256 -3.43 -5.91 2.58
N SER A 257 -2.96 -5.51 3.76
CA SER A 257 -3.84 -5.22 4.91
C SER A 257 -4.30 -3.76 4.94
N ASN A 258 -3.81 -2.91 4.04
CA ASN A 258 -4.23 -1.52 3.92
C ASN A 258 -5.35 -1.40 2.88
N VAL A 259 -6.42 -0.70 3.27
CA VAL A 259 -7.58 -0.42 2.40
C VAL A 259 -7.96 1.05 2.50
N VAL A 260 -8.74 1.49 1.52
CA VAL A 260 -9.41 2.78 1.49
C VAL A 260 -10.90 2.52 1.64
N ILE A 261 -11.53 3.30 2.52
CA ILE A 261 -12.94 3.22 2.82
C ILE A 261 -13.64 4.47 2.29
N ASN A 262 -14.66 4.25 1.47
CA ASN A 262 -15.56 5.28 0.98
C ASN A 262 -16.98 4.93 1.41
N THR A 263 -17.82 5.93 1.64
CA THR A 263 -19.24 5.71 1.99
C THR A 263 -20.14 6.46 1.04
N TYR A 264 -21.30 5.89 0.75
CA TYR A 264 -22.24 6.42 -0.21
C TYR A 264 -23.63 6.40 0.36
N GLU A 265 -24.36 7.49 0.13
CA GLU A 265 -25.78 7.57 0.45
C GLU A 265 -26.57 7.94 -0.80
N LYS A 266 -27.69 7.25 -1.02
CA LYS A 266 -28.59 7.50 -2.14
C LYS A 266 -29.52 8.65 -1.79
N ASN A 267 -29.59 9.65 -2.67
CA ASN A 267 -30.56 10.72 -2.62
C ASN A 267 -31.35 10.82 -3.93
N LYS A 268 -32.19 11.85 -4.07
CA LYS A 268 -33.01 12.09 -5.27
C LYS A 268 -32.24 12.20 -6.59
N ASN A 269 -30.95 12.55 -6.54
CA ASN A 269 -30.07 12.74 -7.69
C ASN A 269 -29.10 11.56 -7.92
N GLY A 270 -29.21 10.49 -7.14
CA GLY A 270 -28.32 9.32 -7.20
C GLY A 270 -27.45 9.15 -5.96
N TRP A 271 -26.36 8.39 -6.09
CA TRP A 271 -25.45 8.07 -5.00
C TRP A 271 -24.42 9.19 -4.81
N VAL A 272 -24.27 9.65 -3.57
CA VAL A 272 -23.30 10.69 -3.19
C VAL A 272 -22.29 10.09 -2.23
N ASN A 273 -21.01 10.33 -2.50
CA ASN A 273 -19.92 9.92 -1.60
C ASN A 273 -19.84 10.87 -0.40
N VAL A 274 -20.15 10.37 0.80
CA VAL A 274 -20.29 11.12 2.06
C VAL A 274 -18.94 11.26 2.77
N HIS A 275 -18.32 10.13 3.12
CA HIS A 275 -16.98 10.09 3.68
C HIS A 275 -16.01 9.50 2.65
N LYS A 276 -15.01 10.30 2.27
CA LYS A 276 -14.06 10.00 1.20
C LYS A 276 -12.71 9.58 1.74
N ASN A 277 -12.14 8.55 1.12
CA ASN A 277 -10.75 8.16 1.30
C ASN A 277 -10.31 7.98 2.77
N LEU A 278 -11.18 7.40 3.59
CA LEU A 278 -10.83 7.04 4.96
C LEU A 278 -9.80 5.91 4.93
N LYS A 279 -8.78 5.98 5.79
CA LYS A 279 -7.81 4.90 5.91
C LYS A 279 -8.42 3.75 6.68
N GLY A 280 -8.30 2.54 6.15
CA GLY A 280 -8.77 1.34 6.81
C GLY A 280 -7.75 0.22 6.78
N TYR A 281 -8.04 -0.82 7.56
CA TYR A 281 -7.21 -1.98 7.74
C TYR A 281 -8.06 -3.25 7.73
N ILE A 282 -7.55 -4.29 7.10
CA ILE A 282 -8.22 -5.59 6.98
C ILE A 282 -7.31 -6.72 7.49
N GLY A 283 -7.72 -7.97 7.27
CA GLY A 283 -6.95 -9.16 7.60
C GLY A 283 -5.48 -9.03 7.19
N GLN A 284 -4.56 -9.52 8.03
CA GLN A 284 -3.11 -9.47 7.78
C GLN A 284 -2.70 -9.91 6.37
N LYS A 285 -3.42 -10.88 5.79
CA LYS A 285 -3.17 -11.46 4.47
C LYS A 285 -4.08 -10.91 3.36
N GLY A 286 -4.79 -9.82 3.64
CA GLY A 286 -5.67 -9.13 2.71
C GLY A 286 -7.02 -9.83 2.48
N PHE A 287 -7.52 -9.74 1.26
CA PHE A 287 -8.84 -10.23 0.86
C PHE A 287 -8.84 -11.72 0.44
N THR A 288 -10.00 -12.37 0.55
CA THR A 288 -10.23 -13.75 0.05
C THR A 288 -11.65 -13.98 -0.41
N THR A 289 -11.84 -14.72 -1.51
CA THR A 289 -13.15 -15.28 -1.92
C THR A 289 -13.40 -16.66 -1.29
N SER A 290 -12.37 -17.27 -0.71
CA SER A 290 -12.41 -18.61 -0.12
C SER A 290 -12.01 -18.50 1.35
N LYS A 291 -12.87 -17.84 2.14
CA LYS A 291 -12.62 -17.61 3.57
C LYS A 291 -12.61 -18.93 4.34
N SER A 292 -11.71 -19.02 5.31
CA SER A 292 -11.69 -20.09 6.31
C SER A 292 -11.38 -19.55 7.71
N GLU A 293 -11.77 -20.28 8.75
CA GLU A 293 -11.49 -19.87 10.13
C GLU A 293 -9.97 -19.71 10.37
N GLY A 294 -9.56 -18.62 11.03
CA GLY A 294 -8.15 -18.34 11.33
C GLY A 294 -7.22 -18.04 10.14
N ASP A 295 -7.72 -17.90 8.91
CA ASP A 295 -6.91 -17.67 7.71
C ASP A 295 -6.21 -16.29 7.62
N ARG A 296 -6.58 -15.36 8.52
CA ARG A 296 -6.13 -13.97 8.57
C ARG A 296 -6.47 -13.14 7.34
N LYS A 297 -7.57 -13.47 6.66
CA LYS A 297 -8.06 -12.78 5.47
C LYS A 297 -9.48 -12.24 5.70
N THR A 298 -9.79 -11.14 5.03
CA THR A 298 -11.12 -10.53 5.04
C THR A 298 -11.94 -11.06 3.86
N PRO A 299 -13.19 -11.49 4.08
CA PRO A 299 -13.99 -12.11 3.03
C PRO A 299 -14.43 -11.08 1.99
N VAL A 300 -14.25 -11.36 0.71
CA VAL A 300 -14.74 -10.52 -0.40
C VAL A 300 -16.24 -10.73 -0.56
N GLY A 301 -17.00 -9.65 -0.74
CA GLY A 301 -18.43 -9.72 -1.00
C GLY A 301 -19.20 -8.49 -0.56
N ALA A 302 -20.52 -8.55 -0.71
CA ALA A 302 -21.47 -7.57 -0.20
C ALA A 302 -22.27 -8.18 0.95
N TYR A 303 -22.36 -7.46 2.07
CA TYR A 303 -23.00 -7.93 3.29
C TYR A 303 -23.88 -6.85 3.91
N GLU A 304 -24.87 -7.26 4.67
CA GLU A 304 -25.74 -6.36 5.44
C GLU A 304 -25.00 -5.87 6.69
N ILE A 305 -25.29 -4.64 7.12
CA ILE A 305 -24.80 -4.12 8.39
C ILE A 305 -25.91 -4.28 9.43
N GLU A 306 -25.62 -5.02 10.49
CA GLU A 306 -26.61 -5.41 11.48
C GLU A 306 -26.52 -4.55 12.76
N THR A 307 -26.23 -5.19 13.89
CA THR A 307 -26.24 -4.58 15.21
C THR A 307 -24.96 -3.80 15.46
N CYS A 308 -25.11 -2.59 15.99
CA CYS A 308 -24.01 -1.84 16.58
C CYS A 308 -23.84 -2.24 18.04
N PHE A 309 -22.63 -2.60 18.43
CA PHE A 309 -22.27 -2.95 19.79
C PHE A 309 -21.47 -1.80 20.41
N SER A 310 -21.76 -1.45 21.66
CA SER A 310 -20.94 -0.51 22.41
C SER A 310 -20.83 -0.84 23.88
N LYS A 311 -19.67 -0.51 24.44
CA LYS A 311 -19.42 -0.52 25.89
C LYS A 311 -19.96 0.73 26.58
N THR A 312 -20.17 1.82 25.84
CA THR A 312 -20.51 3.15 26.39
C THR A 312 -21.96 3.53 26.09
N SER A 313 -22.56 4.38 26.94
CA SER A 313 -23.96 4.80 26.80
C SER A 313 -24.20 5.84 25.70
N ASP A 314 -23.15 6.57 25.29
CA ASP A 314 -23.28 7.85 24.57
C ASP A 314 -23.05 7.72 23.06
N VAL A 315 -23.06 6.50 22.52
CA VAL A 315 -22.95 6.25 21.09
C VAL A 315 -24.22 6.71 20.38
N LYS A 316 -24.05 7.61 19.41
CA LYS A 316 -25.11 8.03 18.49
C LYS A 316 -25.04 7.15 17.26
N THR A 317 -26.11 6.43 16.97
CA THR A 317 -26.26 5.54 15.80
C THR A 317 -27.72 5.45 15.41
N GLY A 318 -28.00 5.30 14.12
CA GLY A 318 -29.32 4.90 13.61
C GLY A 318 -29.48 3.38 13.48
N LEU A 319 -28.45 2.60 13.80
CA LEU A 319 -28.54 1.13 13.90
C LEU A 319 -29.19 0.69 15.22
N GLU A 320 -29.59 -0.57 15.28
CA GLU A 320 -29.88 -1.22 16.55
C GLU A 320 -28.63 -1.22 17.44
N LEU A 321 -28.74 -0.67 18.64
CA LEU A 321 -27.63 -0.54 19.58
C LEU A 321 -27.75 -1.59 20.69
N TYR A 322 -26.82 -2.54 20.72
CA TYR A 322 -26.64 -3.46 21.84
C TYR A 322 -25.53 -2.96 22.78
N ARG A 323 -25.87 -2.83 24.06
CA ARG A 323 -24.90 -2.46 25.10
C ARG A 323 -24.33 -3.71 25.74
N TYR A 324 -23.04 -3.92 25.55
CA TYR A 324 -22.37 -5.13 26.02
C TYR A 324 -21.60 -4.88 27.32
N ASP A 325 -21.40 -5.94 28.09
CA ASP A 325 -20.62 -5.97 29.32
C ASP A 325 -19.54 -7.08 29.29
N SER A 326 -18.96 -7.42 30.44
CA SER A 326 -17.89 -8.41 30.55
C SER A 326 -18.29 -9.83 30.15
N LYS A 327 -19.58 -10.13 30.06
CA LYS A 327 -20.09 -11.47 29.76
C LYS A 327 -20.39 -11.68 28.28
N ASP A 328 -20.41 -10.63 27.46
CA ASP A 328 -20.73 -10.76 26.04
C ASP A 328 -19.55 -11.30 25.24
N VAL A 329 -19.84 -12.32 24.43
CA VAL A 329 -18.87 -13.04 23.61
C VAL A 329 -19.45 -13.34 22.22
N TRP A 330 -18.59 -13.49 21.22
CA TRP A 330 -18.97 -14.08 19.93
C TRP A 330 -18.34 -15.46 19.79
N VAL A 331 -19.14 -16.49 19.61
CA VAL A 331 -18.64 -17.87 19.57
C VAL A 331 -17.91 -18.12 18.26
N ASP A 332 -16.61 -18.41 18.34
CA ASP A 332 -15.74 -18.69 17.20
C ASP A 332 -15.41 -20.19 17.07
N ASP A 333 -15.95 -21.04 17.95
CA ASP A 333 -15.81 -22.51 17.94
C ASP A 333 -16.66 -23.14 16.82
N PRO A 334 -16.06 -23.68 15.74
CA PRO A 334 -16.82 -24.26 14.63
C PRO A 334 -17.60 -25.54 14.99
N GLU A 335 -17.26 -26.18 16.12
CA GLU A 335 -17.97 -27.37 16.58
C GLU A 335 -19.14 -27.05 17.53
N SER A 336 -19.26 -25.79 17.95
CA SER A 336 -20.39 -25.35 18.77
C SER A 336 -21.67 -25.23 17.95
N PRO A 337 -22.85 -25.60 18.50
CA PRO A 337 -24.14 -25.25 17.89
C PRO A 337 -24.41 -23.73 17.88
N TYR A 338 -23.61 -22.95 18.62
CA TYR A 338 -23.69 -21.49 18.67
C TYR A 338 -22.63 -20.80 17.80
N TYR A 339 -21.93 -21.54 16.94
CA TYR A 339 -20.88 -20.99 16.07
C TYR A 339 -21.36 -19.76 15.31
N ASN A 340 -20.50 -18.73 15.28
CA ASN A 340 -20.73 -17.44 14.64
C ASN A 340 -21.99 -16.71 15.16
N THR A 341 -22.25 -16.79 16.47
CA THR A 341 -23.33 -16.02 17.10
C THR A 341 -22.85 -15.29 18.35
N HIS A 342 -23.49 -14.15 18.63
CA HIS A 342 -23.34 -13.45 19.91
C HIS A 342 -24.02 -14.25 21.04
N GLN A 343 -23.29 -14.47 22.13
CA GLN A 343 -23.71 -15.22 23.31
C GLN A 343 -23.27 -14.50 24.59
N ARG A 344 -23.72 -15.01 25.73
CA ARG A 344 -23.29 -14.54 27.06
C ARG A 344 -22.66 -15.66 27.87
N GLU A 345 -21.54 -15.37 28.54
CA GLU A 345 -20.89 -16.22 29.53
C GLU A 345 -21.79 -16.49 30.76
N PRO A 346 -21.55 -17.59 31.51
CA PRO A 346 -20.50 -18.59 31.29
C PRO A 346 -20.78 -19.53 30.12
N ALA A 347 -19.73 -20.07 29.51
CA ALA A 347 -19.81 -21.05 28.42
C ALA A 347 -20.62 -22.30 28.83
N ASN A 348 -20.39 -22.84 30.03
CA ASN A 348 -21.06 -24.04 30.56
C ASN A 348 -21.07 -25.22 29.56
N GLY A 349 -19.97 -25.42 28.83
CA GLY A 349 -19.83 -26.51 27.84
C GLY A 349 -20.50 -26.26 26.48
N ARG A 350 -21.11 -25.08 26.26
CA ARG A 350 -21.76 -24.73 24.98
C ARG A 350 -20.77 -24.47 23.84
N TRP A 351 -19.56 -24.03 24.16
CA TRP A 351 -18.46 -23.79 23.23
C TRP A 351 -17.11 -23.98 23.93
N LYS A 352 -16.05 -24.18 23.14
CA LYS A 352 -14.67 -24.27 23.61
C LYS A 352 -13.91 -22.95 23.48
N SER A 353 -14.32 -22.10 22.54
CA SER A 353 -13.72 -20.80 22.29
C SER A 353 -14.80 -19.78 21.91
N ALA A 354 -14.57 -18.53 22.32
CA ALA A 354 -15.36 -17.38 21.93
C ALA A 354 -14.52 -16.11 22.10
N GLU A 355 -14.76 -15.13 21.25
CA GLU A 355 -14.16 -13.81 21.34
C GLU A 355 -14.92 -12.95 22.36
N ASN A 356 -14.31 -12.67 23.51
CA ASN A 356 -14.91 -11.85 24.55
C ASN A 356 -14.71 -10.35 24.28
N PHE A 357 -15.80 -9.60 24.19
CA PHE A 357 -15.74 -8.21 23.78
C PHE A 357 -15.00 -7.30 24.77
N SER A 358 -15.10 -7.59 26.06
CA SER A 358 -14.44 -6.82 27.12
C SER A 358 -12.97 -7.18 27.31
N SER A 359 -12.51 -8.29 26.73
CA SER A 359 -11.09 -8.69 26.72
C SER A 359 -10.23 -7.88 25.75
N MET A 360 -10.89 -7.24 24.76
CA MET A 360 -10.22 -6.44 23.74
C MET A 360 -9.67 -5.14 24.34
N LYS A 361 -8.35 -4.96 24.20
CA LYS A 361 -7.62 -3.85 24.81
C LYS A 361 -7.63 -2.60 23.92
N ASN A 362 -7.21 -1.47 24.48
CA ASN A 362 -7.01 -0.19 23.77
C ASN A 362 -8.26 0.37 23.09
N GLY A 363 -9.44 -0.07 23.54
CA GLY A 363 -10.74 0.39 23.06
C GLY A 363 -11.10 -0.09 21.66
N VAL A 364 -10.52 -1.20 21.21
CA VAL A 364 -10.82 -1.82 19.91
C VAL A 364 -12.32 -2.06 19.72
N TYR A 365 -13.03 -2.45 20.80
CA TYR A 365 -14.47 -2.67 20.83
C TYR A 365 -15.26 -1.63 21.66
N ASP A 366 -14.73 -0.43 21.88
CA ASP A 366 -15.54 0.64 22.52
C ASP A 366 -16.85 0.87 21.74
N VAL A 367 -16.75 0.82 20.42
CA VAL A 367 -17.88 0.77 19.48
C VAL A 367 -17.47 -0.04 18.24
N PHE A 368 -18.36 -0.91 17.78
CA PHE A 368 -18.18 -1.70 16.55
C PHE A 368 -19.55 -2.11 16.00
N PHE A 369 -19.60 -2.69 14.81
CA PHE A 369 -20.81 -3.29 14.27
C PHE A 369 -20.51 -4.59 13.55
N ASP A 370 -21.50 -5.48 13.56
CA ASP A 370 -21.46 -6.71 12.78
C ASP A 370 -21.78 -6.43 11.31
N ILE A 371 -21.04 -7.12 10.43
CA ILE A 371 -21.21 -7.04 8.98
C ILE A 371 -21.94 -8.26 8.41
N GLY A 372 -22.66 -9.03 9.21
CA GLY A 372 -23.58 -10.08 8.73
C GLY A 372 -22.90 -11.15 7.88
N TYR A 373 -21.60 -11.38 8.08
CA TYR A 373 -20.84 -12.37 7.33
C TYR A 373 -21.14 -13.78 7.85
N ASN A 374 -21.28 -14.75 6.93
CA ASN A 374 -21.61 -16.15 7.22
C ASN A 374 -22.92 -16.31 8.05
N PRO A 375 -24.06 -15.75 7.60
CA PRO A 375 -25.28 -15.70 8.39
C PRO A 375 -25.95 -17.06 8.59
N GLN A 376 -25.59 -18.07 7.77
CA GLN A 376 -26.04 -19.45 7.97
C GLN A 376 -25.14 -20.23 8.94
N ASN A 377 -24.15 -19.58 9.56
CA ASN A 377 -23.22 -20.18 10.53
C ASN A 377 -22.54 -21.44 9.97
N ILE A 378 -22.14 -21.40 8.70
CA ILE A 378 -21.49 -22.54 8.04
C ILE A 378 -20.13 -22.74 8.69
N LYS A 379 -19.95 -23.91 9.30
CA LYS A 379 -18.72 -24.29 10.00
C LYS A 379 -17.47 -23.98 9.18
N ASN A 380 -16.44 -23.47 9.85
CA ASN A 380 -15.12 -23.16 9.29
C ASN A 380 -15.10 -22.10 8.18
N LYS A 381 -16.22 -21.42 7.87
CA LYS A 381 -16.24 -20.33 6.88
C LYS A 381 -15.80 -18.99 7.46
N GLY A 382 -15.38 -18.94 8.72
CA GLY A 382 -15.00 -17.72 9.43
C GLY A 382 -16.15 -17.20 10.26
N SER A 383 -15.80 -16.58 11.39
CA SER A 383 -16.72 -16.02 12.37
C SER A 383 -16.24 -14.66 12.87
N ALA A 384 -17.08 -13.95 13.62
CA ALA A 384 -16.74 -12.70 14.30
C ALA A 384 -16.11 -11.64 13.37
N ILE A 385 -16.63 -11.50 12.15
CA ILE A 385 -16.14 -10.50 11.20
C ILE A 385 -16.88 -9.19 11.46
N PHE A 386 -16.21 -8.26 12.13
CA PHE A 386 -16.79 -6.97 12.49
C PHE A 386 -16.16 -5.80 11.74
N PHE A 387 -16.76 -4.63 11.87
CA PHE A 387 -16.12 -3.34 11.64
C PHE A 387 -15.85 -2.64 12.97
N HIS A 388 -14.58 -2.40 13.31
CA HIS A 388 -14.20 -1.93 14.64
C HIS A 388 -13.08 -0.87 14.64
N ILE A 389 -12.71 -0.39 15.84
CA ILE A 389 -11.62 0.57 16.01
C ILE A 389 -10.27 -0.16 15.86
N ILE A 390 -9.39 0.35 15.01
CA ILE A 390 -8.03 -0.20 14.90
C ILE A 390 -7.26 0.07 16.19
N ASN A 391 -6.52 -0.93 16.67
CA ASN A 391 -5.71 -0.80 17.87
C ASN A 391 -4.64 0.31 17.70
N PRO A 392 -4.71 1.42 18.46
CA PRO A 392 -3.78 2.53 18.31
C PRO A 392 -2.35 2.19 18.77
N GLY A 393 -2.17 1.10 19.53
CA GLY A 393 -0.85 0.64 19.97
C GLY A 393 -0.08 -0.18 18.94
N MET A 394 -0.64 -0.45 17.76
CA MET A 394 0.01 -1.23 16.70
C MET A 394 0.76 -0.33 15.71
N THR A 395 2.07 -0.54 15.56
CA THR A 395 2.90 0.14 14.54
C THR A 395 2.47 -0.24 13.12
N LEU A 396 2.31 -1.54 12.86
CA LEU A 396 1.75 -2.07 11.62
C LEU A 396 0.32 -2.52 11.90
N LYS A 397 -0.63 -1.83 11.30
CA LYS A 397 -2.07 -2.03 11.53
C LYS A 397 -2.63 -3.11 10.61
N TYR A 398 -3.34 -4.07 11.18
CA TYR A 398 -4.07 -5.15 10.51
C TYR A 398 -5.04 -5.81 11.50
N THR A 399 -5.93 -6.66 10.99
CA THR A 399 -6.85 -7.49 11.80
C THR A 399 -6.62 -8.99 11.54
N SER A 400 -7.39 -9.85 12.22
CA SER A 400 -7.46 -11.29 11.91
C SER A 400 -8.47 -11.64 10.80
N GLY A 401 -9.22 -10.66 10.29
CA GLY A 401 -10.28 -10.88 9.29
C GLY A 401 -11.35 -9.78 9.27
N CYS A 402 -11.50 -9.05 10.38
CA CYS A 402 -12.35 -7.88 10.52
C CYS A 402 -11.89 -6.70 9.64
N ILE A 403 -12.72 -5.67 9.58
CA ILE A 403 -12.40 -4.36 9.04
C ILE A 403 -12.18 -3.42 10.21
N ALA A 404 -11.19 -2.54 10.09
CA ALA A 404 -10.90 -1.58 11.13
C ALA A 404 -10.53 -0.21 10.55
N ALA A 405 -10.87 0.84 11.29
CA ALA A 405 -10.48 2.21 10.96
C ALA A 405 -10.09 2.98 12.24
N ASP A 406 -9.53 4.17 12.10
CA ASP A 406 -9.22 5.00 13.27
C ASP A 406 -10.51 5.37 14.03
N ARG A 407 -10.43 5.50 15.37
CA ARG A 407 -11.60 5.73 16.25
C ARG A 407 -12.52 6.84 15.75
N LYS A 408 -11.94 7.97 15.32
CA LYS A 408 -12.70 9.12 14.80
C LYS A 408 -13.57 8.75 13.59
N ASP A 409 -13.06 7.87 12.73
CA ASP A 409 -13.70 7.48 11.49
C ASP A 409 -14.79 6.45 11.78
N VAL A 410 -14.53 5.48 12.67
CA VAL A 410 -15.56 4.54 13.16
C VAL A 410 -16.73 5.29 13.80
N LEU A 411 -16.46 6.28 14.67
CA LEU A 411 -17.51 7.08 15.30
C LEU A 411 -18.33 7.90 14.29
N ALA A 412 -17.67 8.42 13.25
CA ALA A 412 -18.36 9.12 12.17
C ALA A 412 -19.26 8.17 11.37
N LEU A 413 -18.78 6.97 11.04
CA LEU A 413 -19.53 5.94 10.33
C LEU A 413 -20.75 5.47 11.14
N VAL A 414 -20.55 5.11 12.40
CA VAL A 414 -21.64 4.66 13.29
C VAL A 414 -22.71 5.72 13.44
N LYS A 415 -22.32 7.00 13.55
CA LYS A 415 -23.27 8.12 13.61
C LYS A 415 -24.05 8.31 12.30
N TRP A 416 -23.44 8.00 11.16
CA TRP A 416 -24.03 8.15 9.83
C TRP A 416 -24.96 6.97 9.47
N LEU A 417 -24.66 5.77 9.94
CA LEU A 417 -25.43 4.55 9.66
C LEU A 417 -26.86 4.65 10.21
N ASP A 418 -27.81 4.23 9.39
CA ASP A 418 -29.25 4.33 9.62
C ASP A 418 -29.93 3.03 9.17
N ARG A 419 -30.54 2.31 10.11
CA ARG A 419 -31.20 1.02 9.85
C ARG A 419 -32.30 1.14 8.78
N ASP A 420 -33.03 2.26 8.76
CA ASP A 420 -34.14 2.46 7.83
C ASP A 420 -33.66 2.64 6.37
N LYS A 421 -32.34 2.84 6.19
CA LYS A 421 -31.68 2.92 4.89
C LYS A 421 -31.08 1.60 4.41
N SER A 422 -31.30 0.50 5.14
CA SER A 422 -30.80 -0.85 4.85
C SER A 422 -29.31 -0.84 4.51
N PRO A 423 -28.43 -0.43 5.45
CA PRO A 423 -27.04 -0.17 5.15
C PRO A 423 -26.30 -1.47 4.80
N MET A 424 -25.43 -1.38 3.79
CA MET A 424 -24.62 -2.51 3.31
C MET A 424 -23.14 -2.15 3.31
N ILE A 425 -22.30 -3.19 3.32
CA ILE A 425 -20.85 -3.08 3.11
C ILE A 425 -20.44 -3.95 1.92
N LEU A 426 -19.75 -3.36 0.96
CA LEU A 426 -19.10 -4.03 -0.16
C LEU A 426 -17.59 -3.99 0.05
N GLN A 427 -16.94 -5.14 0.04
CA GLN A 427 -15.51 -5.22 0.28
C GLN A 427 -14.78 -6.15 -0.69
N GLY A 428 -13.63 -5.69 -1.20
CA GLY A 428 -12.78 -6.47 -2.09
C GLY A 428 -11.76 -5.65 -2.88
N PRO A 429 -10.91 -6.32 -3.68
CA PRO A 429 -9.92 -5.65 -4.53
C PRO A 429 -10.58 -4.71 -5.53
N LEU A 430 -9.99 -3.53 -5.75
CA LEU A 430 -10.55 -2.48 -6.62
C LEU A 430 -10.79 -2.97 -8.05
N SER A 431 -9.92 -3.85 -8.57
CA SER A 431 -10.04 -4.46 -9.90
C SER A 431 -11.27 -5.35 -10.07
N ASP A 432 -11.80 -5.88 -8.97
CA ASP A 432 -12.84 -6.90 -8.96
C ASP A 432 -14.11 -6.46 -8.24
N ILE A 433 -14.06 -5.34 -7.51
CA ILE A 433 -15.14 -4.93 -6.60
C ILE A 433 -16.50 -4.77 -7.30
N VAL A 434 -16.50 -4.41 -8.59
CA VAL A 434 -17.70 -4.26 -9.42
C VAL A 434 -18.30 -5.59 -9.92
N LYS A 435 -17.61 -6.71 -9.71
CA LYS A 435 -18.07 -8.05 -10.14
C LYS A 435 -19.07 -8.66 -9.16
N TYR A 436 -19.03 -8.18 -7.91
CA TYR A 436 -19.87 -8.54 -6.78
C TYR A 436 -21.06 -7.58 -6.71
#